data_AF-A0A967WPD3-F1
#
_entry.id   AF-A0A967WPD3-F1
#
_cell.length_a   1.000
_cell.length_b   1.000
_cell.length_c   1.000
_cell.angle_alpha   90.00
_cell.angle_beta   90.00
_cell.angle_gamma   90.00
#
_symmetry.space_group_name_H-M   'P 1'
#
loop_
_entity.id
_entity.type
_entity.pdbx_description
1 polymer ?
#
loop_
_entity_poly.entity_id
_entity_poly.type
_entity_poly.pdbx_seq_one_letter_code
_entity_poly.pdbx_strand_id
1 'polypeptide(L)' 'GVTLEEGFLDHGVQYLKKAGYHRTSMHQDILRRLPTEIDWLNGRIVERGRALGLETPYNYTITALIKGLEMKSGAPEEH' A
#
# COMPACT_ATOMS: atom_id res chain seq x y z
N GLY A 1 -6.60 -5.83 -20.18
CA GLY A 1 -5.87 -4.91 -19.29
C GLY A 1 -6.86 -3.93 -18.65
N VAL A 2 -6.43 -3.17 -17.66
CA VAL A 2 -7.22 -2.05 -17.10
C VAL A 2 -6.76 -0.77 -17.79
N THR A 3 -7.70 -0.02 -18.36
CA THR A 3 -7.43 1.29 -18.94
C THR A 3 -7.64 2.35 -17.88
N LEU A 4 -6.64 3.21 -17.68
CA LEU A 4 -6.76 4.40 -16.83
C LEU A 4 -7.08 5.60 -17.71
N GLU A 5 -7.92 6.50 -17.21
CA GLU A 5 -8.26 7.74 -17.90
C GLU A 5 -7.04 8.64 -18.09
N GLU A 6 -7.06 9.46 -19.12
CA GLU A 6 -6.03 10.47 -19.36
C GLU A 6 -5.96 11.44 -18.17
N GLY A 7 -4.74 11.74 -17.71
CA GLY A 7 -4.52 12.59 -16.54
C GLY A 7 -4.79 11.94 -15.17
N PHE A 8 -5.06 10.62 -15.11
CA PHE A 8 -5.28 9.91 -13.83
C PHE A 8 -4.17 10.17 -12.80
N LEU A 9 -2.91 10.09 -13.24
CA LEU A 9 -1.75 10.30 -12.36
C LEU A 9 -1.70 11.74 -11.84
N ASP A 10 -1.87 12.72 -12.73
CA ASP A 10 -1.86 14.14 -12.37
C ASP A 10 -2.99 14.46 -11.40
N HIS A 11 -4.20 13.94 -11.66
CA HIS A 11 -5.33 14.09 -10.77
C HIS A 11 -5.04 13.51 -9.38
N GLY A 12 -4.47 12.30 -9.30
CA GLY A 12 -4.07 11.67 -8.04
C GLY A 12 -3.02 12.48 -7.27
N VAL A 13 -1.99 12.97 -7.96
CA VAL A 13 -0.94 13.80 -7.34
C VAL A 13 -1.52 15.14 -6.84
N GLN A 14 -2.41 15.77 -7.61
CA GLN A 14 -3.05 17.02 -7.20
C GLN A 14 -3.99 16.82 -6.01
N TYR A 15 -4.74 15.71 -5.98
CA TYR A 15 -5.55 15.33 -4.84
C TYR A 15 -4.69 15.22 -3.57
N LEU A 16 -3.59 14.47 -3.63
CA LEU A 16 -2.68 14.30 -2.48
C LEU A 16 -2.06 15.62 -2.01
N LYS A 17 -1.70 16.52 -2.93
CA LYS A 17 -1.19 17.85 -2.59
C LYS A 17 -2.22 18.71 -1.85
N LYS A 18 -3.50 18.60 -2.21
CA LYS A 18 -4.60 19.38 -1.61
C LYS A 18 -5.11 18.79 -0.30
N ALA A 19 -5.04 17.47 -0.13
CA ALA A 19 -5.55 16.77 1.05
C ALA A 19 -4.86 17.18 2.36
N GLY A 20 -3.68 17.80 2.29
CA GLY A 20 -2.92 18.24 3.46
C GLY A 20 -2.48 17.08 4.34
N TYR A 21 -2.04 17.39 5.55
CA TYR A 21 -1.63 16.36 6.51
C TYR A 21 -2.86 15.65 7.07
N HIS A 22 -3.01 14.37 6.71
CA HIS A 22 -4.03 13.49 7.24
C HIS A 22 -3.39 12.17 7.64
N ARG A 23 -3.91 11.57 8.72
CA ARG A 23 -3.45 10.26 9.18
C ARG A 23 -4.18 9.18 8.37
N THR A 24 -3.43 8.39 7.59
CA THR A 24 -3.99 7.29 6.79
C THR A 24 -4.53 6.15 7.67
N SER A 25 -5.40 5.30 7.11
CA SER A 25 -5.93 4.08 7.76
C SER A 25 -4.80 3.20 8.28
N MET A 26 -3.89 2.78 7.41
CA MET A 26 -2.75 1.93 7.77
C MET A 26 -1.86 2.53 8.87
N HIS A 27 -1.68 3.86 8.90
CA HIS A 27 -0.94 4.50 10.00
C HIS A 27 -1.70 4.36 11.33
N GLN A 28 -3.03 4.51 11.33
CA GLN A 28 -3.83 4.28 12.53
C GLN A 28 -3.78 2.83 12.99
N ASP A 29 -3.79 1.88 12.06
CA ASP A 29 -3.70 0.45 12.37
C ASP A 29 -2.38 0.12 13.06
N ILE A 30 -1.25 0.62 12.54
CA ILE A 30 0.06 0.47 13.18
C ILE A 30 0.07 1.05 14.61
N LEU A 31 -0.52 2.23 14.82
CA LEU A 31 -0.60 2.83 16.16
C LEU A 31 -1.49 2.05 17.12
N ARG A 32 -2.50 1.35 16.59
CA ARG A 32 -3.43 0.50 17.35
C ARG A 32 -2.98 -0.96 17.45
N ARG A 33 -1.84 -1.31 16.84
CA ARG A 33 -1.33 -2.70 16.76
C ARG A 33 -2.33 -3.64 16.08
N LEU A 34 -3.01 -3.14 15.06
CA LEU A 34 -3.91 -3.91 14.22
C LEU A 34 -3.20 -4.28 12.92
N PRO A 35 -3.59 -5.40 12.28
CA PRO A 35 -3.15 -5.70 10.92
C PRO A 35 -3.60 -4.58 9.98
N THR A 36 -2.73 -4.15 9.06
CA THR A 36 -3.03 -3.14 8.03
C THR A 36 -3.67 -3.76 6.78
N GLU A 37 -4.12 -2.97 5.83
CA GLU A 37 -4.62 -3.47 4.53
C GLU A 37 -3.51 -3.71 3.48
N ILE A 38 -2.23 -3.75 3.88
CA ILE A 38 -1.09 -3.74 2.94
C ILE A 38 -1.08 -4.90 1.95
N ASP A 39 -1.46 -6.10 2.39
CA ASP A 39 -1.48 -7.30 1.53
C ASP A 39 -2.56 -7.21 0.46
N TRP A 40 -3.68 -6.57 0.78
CA TRP A 40 -4.81 -6.36 -0.12
C TRP A 40 -4.57 -5.21 -1.11
N LEU A 41 -3.66 -4.28 -0.80
CA LEU A 41 -3.26 -3.17 -1.66
C LEU A 41 -1.97 -3.48 -2.44
N ASN A 42 -0.81 -3.10 -1.90
CA ASN A 42 0.48 -3.28 -2.57
C ASN A 42 0.82 -4.77 -2.75
N GLY A 43 0.46 -5.62 -1.78
CA GLY A 43 0.65 -7.07 -1.87
C GLY A 43 -0.05 -7.68 -3.07
N ARG A 44 -1.29 -7.26 -3.37
CA ARG A 44 -2.02 -7.70 -4.58
C ARG A 44 -1.34 -7.27 -5.88
N ILE A 45 -0.73 -6.09 -5.91
CA ILE A 45 0.04 -5.64 -7.09
C ILE A 45 1.28 -6.52 -7.26
N VAL A 46 1.96 -6.89 -6.18
CA VAL A 46 3.11 -7.80 -6.20
C VAL A 46 2.71 -9.19 -6.70
N GLU A 47 1.64 -9.76 -6.16
CA GLU A 47 1.09 -11.06 -6.56
C GLU A 47 0.77 -11.08 -8.07
N ARG A 48 0.03 -10.07 -8.55
CA ARG A 48 -0.32 -9.96 -9.98
C ARG A 48 0.89 -9.73 -10.88
N GLY A 49 1.84 -8.90 -10.46
CA GLY A 49 3.09 -8.67 -11.19
C GLY A 49 3.86 -9.98 -11.38
N ARG A 50 4.04 -10.74 -10.31
CA ARG A 50 4.70 -12.07 -10.35
C ARG A 50 4.00 -13.04 -11.29
N ALA A 51 2.67 -13.12 -11.23
CA ALA A 51 1.89 -13.99 -12.11
C ALA A 51 2.06 -13.65 -13.62
N LEU A 52 2.42 -12.41 -13.93
CA LEU A 52 2.67 -11.93 -15.29
C LEU A 52 4.17 -11.86 -15.64
N GLY A 53 5.07 -12.28 -14.75
CA GLY A 53 6.53 -12.18 -14.95
C GLY A 53 7.05 -10.74 -14.92
N LEU A 54 6.33 -9.82 -14.27
CA LEU A 54 6.69 -8.40 -14.13
C LEU A 54 7.19 -8.09 -12.72
N GLU A 55 8.31 -7.36 -12.64
CA GLU A 55 8.82 -6.85 -11.37
C GLU A 55 8.02 -5.64 -10.90
N THR A 56 7.72 -5.59 -9.59
CA THR A 56 7.01 -4.47 -8.95
C THR A 56 7.81 -3.95 -7.75
N PRO A 57 9.07 -3.50 -7.96
CA PRO A 57 10.04 -3.26 -6.88
C PRO A 57 9.54 -2.27 -5.82
N TYR A 58 8.83 -1.21 -6.23
CA TYR A 58 8.26 -0.24 -5.30
C TYR A 58 7.15 -0.84 -4.43
N ASN A 59 6.20 -1.57 -5.02
CA ASN A 59 5.12 -2.21 -4.26
C ASN A 59 5.67 -3.29 -3.32
N TYR A 60 6.65 -4.06 -3.77
CA TYR A 60 7.33 -5.05 -2.93
C TYR A 60 8.02 -4.40 -1.74
N THR A 61 8.77 -3.33 -1.98
CA THR A 61 9.51 -2.60 -0.93
C THR A 61 8.54 -1.99 0.09
N ILE A 62 7.49 -1.30 -0.36
CA ILE A 62 6.47 -0.73 0.52
C ILE A 62 5.78 -1.81 1.35
N THR A 63 5.42 -2.94 0.71
CA THR A 63 4.80 -4.08 1.41
C THR A 63 5.72 -4.61 2.51
N ALA A 64 6.99 -4.85 2.21
CA ALA A 64 7.97 -5.35 3.17
C ALA A 64 8.20 -4.37 4.34
N LEU A 65 8.24 -3.07 4.07
CA LEU A 65 8.40 -2.04 5.10
C LEU A 65 7.21 -1.99 6.06
N ILE A 66 5.97 -2.02 5.54
CA ILE A 66 4.77 -2.01 6.38
C ILE A 66 4.66 -3.30 7.18
N LYS A 67 4.93 -4.47 6.58
CA LYS A 67 5.01 -5.75 7.30
C LYS A 67 6.02 -5.72 8.45
N GLY A 68 7.19 -5.11 8.21
CA GLY A 68 8.18 -4.89 9.28
C GLY A 68 7.66 -3.98 10.41
N LEU A 69 6.84 -2.98 10.09
CA LEU A 69 6.19 -2.13 11.10
C LEU A 69 5.09 -2.86 11.88
N GLU A 70 4.31 -3.74 11.23
CA GLU A 70 3.32 -4.61 11.89
C GLU A 70 3.99 -5.53 12.91
N MET A 71 5.07 -6.21 12.49
CA MET A 71 5.88 -7.06 13.38
C MET A 71 6.43 -6.28 14.57
N LYS A 72 6.92 -5.05 14.34
CA LYS A 72 7.45 -4.19 15.41
C LYS A 72 6.35 -3.69 16.35
N SER A 73 5.15 -3.41 15.84
CA SER A 73 4.03 -2.91 16.65
C SER A 73 3.39 -4.02 17.49
N GLY A 74 3.61 -5.28 17.13
CA GLY A 74 2.98 -6.45 17.74
C GLY A 74 1.58 -6.72 17.18
N ALA A 75 1.30 -6.24 15.97
CA ALA A 75 0.11 -6.64 15.24
C ALA A 75 0.16 -8.15 14.92
N PRO A 76 -1.00 -8.85 14.90
CA PRO A 76 -1.05 -10.24 14.47
C PRO A 76 -0.52 -10.40 13.04
N GLU A 77 0.14 -11.52 12.75
CA GLU A 77 0.66 -11.83 11.41
C GLU A 77 -0.44 -12.15 10.38
N GLU A 78 -1.66 -12.42 10.83
CA GLU A 78 -2.76 -12.93 10.01
C GLU A 78 -3.78 -11.83 9.67
N HIS A 79 -4.20 -11.79 8.39
CA HIS A 79 -5.36 -11.02 7.90
C HIS A 79 -6.56 -11.93 7.66
#